data_AF-R7FWN8-F1
#
_entry.id   AF-R7FWN8-F1
#
_cell.length_a   1.000
_cell.length_b   1.000
_cell.length_c   1.000
_cell.angle_alpha   90.00
_cell.angle_beta   90.00
_cell.angle_gamma   90.00
#
_symmetry.space_group_name_H-M   'P 1'
#
loop_
_entity.id
_entity.type
_entity.pdbx_description
1 polymer ?
#
loop_
_entity_poly.entity_id
_entity_poly.type
_entity_poly.pdbx_seq_one_letter_code
_entity_poly.pdbx_strand_id
1 'polypeptide(L)'
;MDIEKKRKEIDEIDSYITKLFLRRMQICGEIGHYKKDNDIRVYDEAREKEIFERVKQATPEKMQEYTELLYETVIGLANAYQLEIRNEE
;
A
#
# COMPACT_ATOMS: atom_id res chain seq x y z
N MET A 1 -17.01 -8.64 -28.53
CA MET A 1 -16.21 -8.40 -27.31
C MET A 1 -16.95 -9.04 -26.17
N ASP A 2 -16.34 -10.02 -25.51
CA ASP A 2 -17.02 -10.83 -24.49
C ASP A 2 -16.67 -10.29 -23.11
N ILE A 3 -17.65 -9.70 -22.43
CA ILE A 3 -17.50 -9.10 -21.10
C ILE A 3 -17.00 -10.16 -20.11
N GLU A 4 -17.40 -11.41 -20.26
CA GLU A 4 -16.98 -12.49 -19.37
C GLU A 4 -15.48 -12.80 -19.51
N LYS A 5 -14.92 -12.70 -20.72
CA LYS A 5 -13.47 -12.82 -20.90
C LYS A 5 -12.72 -11.68 -20.21
N LYS A 6 -13.24 -10.46 -20.30
CA LYS A 6 -12.64 -9.30 -19.63
C LYS A 6 -12.75 -9.36 -18.11
N ARG A 7 -13.83 -9.92 -17.56
CA ARG A 7 -13.95 -10.19 -16.13
C ARG A 7 -12.91 -11.18 -15.64
N LYS A 8 -12.68 -12.27 -16.39
CA LYS A 8 -11.61 -13.23 -16.05
C LYS A 8 -10.21 -12.62 -16.06
N GLU A 9 -9.93 -11.71 -17.00
CA GLU A 9 -8.67 -10.95 -17.00
C GLU A 9 -8.55 -10.09 -15.72
N ILE A 10 -9.64 -9.47 -15.26
CA ILE A 10 -9.67 -8.71 -14.00
C ILE A 10 -9.46 -9.63 -12.80
N ASP A 11 -10.15 -10.77 -12.73
CA ASP A 11 -10.01 -11.74 -11.63
C ASP A 11 -8.55 -12.20 -11.48
N GLU A 12 -7.85 -12.39 -12.60
CA GLU A 12 -6.42 -12.72 -12.59
C GLU A 12 -5.58 -11.56 -12.02
N ILE A 13 -5.84 -10.33 -12.47
CA ILE A 13 -5.17 -9.11 -11.96
C ILE A 13 -5.41 -8.93 -10.45
N ASP A 14 -6.63 -9.13 -9.99
CA ASP A 14 -7.02 -9.00 -8.57
C ASP A 14 -6.28 -10.02 -7.69
N SER A 15 -6.00 -11.21 -8.23
CA SER A 15 -5.17 -12.20 -7.55
C SER A 15 -3.72 -11.71 -7.35
N TYR A 16 -3.16 -11.02 -8.35
CA TYR A 16 -1.82 -10.43 -8.24
C TYR A 16 -1.82 -9.22 -7.31
N ILE A 17 -2.84 -8.36 -7.37
CA ILE A 17 -2.99 -7.23 -6.45
C ILE A 17 -3.00 -7.75 -5.01
N THR A 18 -3.83 -8.75 -4.71
CA THR A 18 -3.93 -9.34 -3.37
C THR A 18 -2.59 -9.91 -2.91
N LYS A 19 -1.92 -10.69 -3.77
CA LYS A 19 -0.61 -11.29 -3.46
C LYS A 19 0.45 -10.22 -3.17
N LEU A 20 0.52 -9.17 -3.98
CA LEU A 20 1.49 -8.08 -3.81
C LEU A 20 1.17 -7.23 -2.58
N PHE A 21 -0.11 -6.96 -2.32
CA PHE A 21 -0.57 -6.23 -1.15
C PHE A 21 -0.21 -6.99 0.14
N LEU A 22 -0.50 -8.29 0.22
CA LEU A 22 -0.14 -9.11 1.40
C LEU A 22 1.37 -9.13 1.64
N ARG A 23 2.18 -9.26 0.57
CA ARG A 23 3.64 -9.19 0.70
C ARG A 23 4.10 -7.82 1.21
N ARG A 24 3.49 -6.73 0.73
CA ARG A 24 3.76 -5.39 1.23
C ARG A 24 3.40 -5.26 2.71
N MET A 25 2.24 -5.76 3.13
CA MET A 25 1.80 -5.72 4.53
C MET A 25 2.71 -6.50 5.46
N GLN A 26 3.21 -7.67 5.03
CA GLN A 26 4.21 -8.42 5.79
C GLN A 26 5.48 -7.58 6.05
N ILE A 27 6.01 -6.93 5.02
CA ILE A 27 7.19 -6.06 5.14
C ILE A 27 6.87 -4.84 6.02
N CYS A 28 5.67 -4.27 5.93
CA CYS A 28 5.22 -3.20 6.82
C CYS A 28 5.19 -3.65 8.29
N GLY A 29 4.81 -4.90 8.55
CA GLY A 29 4.87 -5.49 9.90
C GLY A 29 6.30 -5.59 10.43
N GLU A 30 7.23 -6.08 9.60
CA GLU A 30 8.66 -6.13 9.93
C GLU A 30 9.22 -4.74 10.27
N ILE A 31 8.84 -3.71 9.48
CA ILE A 31 9.18 -2.30 9.75
C ILE A 31 8.51 -1.81 11.05
N GLY A 32 7.27 -2.21 11.31
CA GLY A 32 6.53 -1.87 12.53
C GLY A 32 7.23 -2.36 13.79
N HIS A 33 7.66 -3.63 13.82
CA HIS A 33 8.47 -4.17 14.92
C HIS A 33 9.78 -3.42 15.07
N TYR A 34 10.51 -3.18 13.97
CA TYR A 34 11.76 -2.42 14.02
C TYR A 34 11.55 -1.01 14.60
N LYS A 35 10.50 -0.30 14.17
CA LYS A 35 10.18 1.04 14.69
C LYS A 35 9.80 0.99 16.17
N LYS A 36 9.05 -0.02 16.61
CA LYS A 36 8.70 -0.23 18.02
C LYS A 36 9.95 -0.41 18.88
N ASP A 37 10.85 -1.30 18.48
CA ASP A 37 12.07 -1.64 19.21
C ASP A 37 13.05 -0.46 19.32
N ASN A 38 13.00 0.48 18.38
CA ASN A 38 13.87 1.65 18.31
C ASN A 38 13.18 2.97 18.72
N ASP A 39 11.97 2.93 19.27
CA ASP A 39 11.12 4.09 19.59
C ASP A 39 10.98 5.13 18.44
N ILE A 40 10.90 4.63 17.22
CA ILE A 40 10.65 5.45 16.02
C ILE A 40 9.15 5.62 15.83
N ARG A 41 8.71 6.80 15.40
CA ARG A 41 7.30 7.07 15.10
C ARG A 41 6.83 6.26 13.88
N VAL A 42 5.58 5.79 13.92
CA VAL A 42 4.98 5.07 12.79
C VAL A 42 4.82 5.98 11.58
N TYR A 43 4.23 7.16 11.79
CA TYR A 43 4.04 8.17 10.76
C TYR A 43 5.37 8.81 10.33
N ASP A 44 5.61 8.83 9.02
CA ASP A 44 6.80 9.40 8.40
C ASP A 44 6.37 10.17 7.14
N GLU A 45 6.14 11.47 7.31
CA GLU A 45 5.65 12.36 6.25
C GLU A 45 6.60 12.41 5.05
N ALA A 46 7.92 12.39 5.30
CA ALA A 46 8.91 12.41 4.24
C ALA A 46 8.82 11.13 3.40
N ARG A 47 8.68 9.98 4.07
CA ARG A 47 8.53 8.69 3.39
C ARG A 47 7.22 8.59 2.61
N GLU A 48 6.11 9.07 3.18
CA GLU A 48 4.80 9.05 2.52
C GLU A 48 4.82 9.92 1.27
N LYS A 49 5.38 11.14 1.36
CA LYS A 49 5.54 12.05 0.22
C LYS A 49 6.37 11.43 -0.91
N GLU A 50 7.48 10.77 -0.58
CA GLU A 50 8.31 10.07 -1.59
C GLU A 50 7.51 8.97 -2.33
N ILE A 51 6.67 8.22 -1.62
CA ILE A 51 5.82 7.19 -2.22
C ILE A 51 4.83 7.83 -3.20
N PHE A 52 4.14 8.90 -2.80
CA PHE A 52 3.20 9.60 -3.67
C PHE A 52 3.86 10.18 -4.91
N GLU A 53 5.01 10.83 -4.77
CA GLU A 53 5.76 11.39 -5.91
C GLU A 53 6.16 10.30 -6.91
N ARG A 54 6.71 9.18 -6.42
CA ARG A 54 7.11 8.04 -7.26
C ARG A 54 5.93 7.45 -8.01
N VAL A 55 4.80 7.27 -7.32
CA VAL A 55 3.58 6.68 -7.90
C VAL A 55 2.98 7.61 -8.95
N LYS A 56 2.92 8.91 -8.66
CA LYS A 56 2.44 9.93 -9.59
C LYS A 56 3.26 9.97 -10.88
N GLN A 57 4.59 9.91 -10.78
CA GLN A 57 5.49 9.87 -11.93
C GLN A 57 5.33 8.59 -12.78
N ALA A 58 4.97 7.48 -12.15
CA ALA A 58 4.71 6.21 -12.85
C ALA A 58 3.31 6.12 -13.46
N THR A 59 2.45 7.11 -13.24
CA THR A 59 1.02 7.07 -13.59
C THR A 59 0.69 8.09 -14.67
N PRO A 60 0.05 7.68 -15.79
CA PRO A 60 -0.46 8.62 -16.79
C PRO A 60 -1.42 9.63 -16.16
N GLU A 61 -1.36 10.89 -16.59
CA GLU A 61 -2.15 12.00 -16.03
C GLU A 61 -3.62 11.66 -15.79
N LYS A 62 -4.28 11.05 -16.78
CA LYS A 62 -5.69 10.61 -16.71
C LYS A 62 -6.02 9.58 -15.61
N MET A 63 -5.02 8.95 -15.00
CA MET A 63 -5.17 7.93 -13.93
C MET A 63 -4.55 8.38 -12.60
N GLN A 64 -3.99 9.59 -12.51
CA GLN A 64 -3.26 10.04 -11.32
C GLN A 64 -4.17 10.10 -10.08
N GLU A 65 -5.36 10.71 -10.18
CA GLU A 65 -6.29 10.82 -9.04
C GLU A 65 -6.69 9.44 -8.48
N TYR A 66 -7.02 8.49 -9.36
CA TYR A 66 -7.37 7.13 -8.94
C TYR A 66 -6.20 6.40 -8.28
N THR A 67 -4.99 6.62 -8.78
CA THR A 67 -3.79 5.96 -8.24
C THR A 67 -3.36 6.60 -6.91
N GLU A 68 -3.49 7.93 -6.78
CA GLU A 68 -3.28 8.65 -5.51
C GLU A 68 -4.22 8.10 -4.43
N LEU A 69 -5.53 7.95 -4.72
CA LEU A 69 -6.51 7.39 -3.77
C LEU A 69 -6.20 5.94 -3.35
N LEU A 70 -5.78 5.10 -4.30
CA LEU A 70 -5.35 3.74 -4.00
C LEU A 70 -4.16 3.74 -3.03
N TYR A 71 -3.16 4.58 -3.28
CA TYR A 71 -1.96 4.63 -2.44
C TYR A 71 -2.21 5.27 -1.08
N GLU A 72 -3.10 6.26 -0.98
CA GLU A 72 -3.58 6.79 0.31
C GLU A 72 -4.18 5.67 1.16
N THR A 73 -5.05 4.84 0.57
CA THR A 73 -5.65 3.69 1.24
C THR A 73 -4.58 2.68 1.67
N VAL A 74 -3.67 2.31 0.76
CA VAL A 74 -2.61 1.32 1.01
C VAL A 74 -1.60 1.80 2.07
N ILE A 75 -1.29 3.09 2.14
CA ILE A 75 -0.46 3.69 3.18
C ILE A 75 -1.22 3.75 4.50
N GLY A 76 -2.48 4.18 4.49
CA GLY A 76 -3.33 4.23 5.68
C GLY A 76 -3.46 2.87 6.37
N LEU A 77 -3.70 1.80 5.61
CA LEU A 77 -3.75 0.43 6.13
C LEU A 77 -2.41 -0.02 6.72
N ALA A 78 -1.29 0.35 6.09
CA ALA A 78 0.04 0.02 6.60
C ALA A 78 0.37 0.77 7.90
N ASN A 79 -0.07 2.02 8.04
CA ASN A 79 0.10 2.80 9.26
C ASN A 79 -0.79 2.24 10.38
N ALA A 80 -2.04 1.90 10.08
CA ALA A 80 -2.94 1.26 11.05
C ALA A 80 -2.35 -0.05 11.59
N TYR A 81 -1.85 -0.93 10.71
CA TYR A 81 -1.23 -2.18 11.12
C TYR A 81 0.04 -1.98 11.96
N GLN A 82 0.90 -1.01 11.61
CA GLN A 82 2.07 -0.68 12.43
C GLN A 82 1.70 -0.09 13.80
N LEU A 83 0.59 0.65 13.90
CA LEU A 83 0.08 1.15 15.18
C LEU A 83 -0.46 0.03 16.06
N GLU A 84 -1.12 -0.97 15.47
CA GLU A 84 -1.52 -2.19 16.20
C GLU A 84 -0.29 -2.85 16.82
N ILE A 85 0.75 -3.13 16.02
CA ILE A 85 2.03 -3.71 16.51
C ILE A 85 2.67 -2.87 17.63
N ARG A 86 2.65 -1.54 17.48
CA ARG A 86 3.22 -0.62 18.49
C ARG A 86 2.48 -0.71 19.82
N ASN A 87 1.16 -0.92 19.79
CA ASN A 87 0.28 -0.95 20.96
C ASN A 87 0.12 -2.34 21.58
N GLU A 88 0.58 -3.40 20.92
CA GLU A 88 0.66 -4.75 21.50
C GLU A 88 1.63 -4.77 22.70
N GLU A 89 1.26 -5.49 23.77
CA GLU A 89 2.07 -5.65 24.99
C GLU A 89 3.40 -6.39 24.75
#